data_AF-C3ZFN0-F1
#
_entry.id   AF-C3ZFN0-F1
#
_cell.length_a   1.000
_cell.length_b   1.000
_cell.length_c   1.000
_cell.angle_alpha   90.00
_cell.angle_beta   90.00
_cell.angle_gamma   90.00
#
_symmetry.space_group_name_H-M   'P 1'
#
loop_
_entity.id
_entity.type
_entity.pdbx_description
1 polymer ?
#
loop_
_entity_poly.entity_id
_entity_poly.type
_entity_poly.pdbx_seq_one_letter_code
_entity_poly.pdbx_strand_id
1 'polypeptide(L)'
;MSLELTPCQQENLEAVESELVGVYIPQCLEDGRYQPLQCHPSTGYCWCVDQYGDVVEDTELDRGMMPNCEVRHRMMKCETKCRQARLEAQASAMIGRYVPQCTEDGRYRPLQCHSSTGYCWCVDELGETIEGTKAGPGMVPSCDEFLGNYGCFL
;
A
#
# COMPACT_ATOMS: atom_id res chain seq x y z
N MET A 1 32.76 1.91 7.72
CA MET A 1 31.40 2.12 7.19
C MET A 1 30.84 0.74 6.95
N SER A 2 30.05 0.23 7.89
CA SER A 2 29.33 -1.04 7.73
C SER A 2 28.27 -0.84 6.66
N LEU A 3 28.37 -1.59 5.56
CA LEU A 3 27.24 -1.75 4.64
C LEU A 3 26.21 -2.57 5.42
N GLU A 4 25.19 -1.91 5.97
CA GLU A 4 24.05 -2.64 6.53
C GLU A 4 23.30 -3.26 5.36
N LEU A 5 23.43 -4.58 5.23
CA LEU A 5 22.69 -5.35 4.25
C LEU A 5 21.22 -5.34 4.65
N THR A 6 20.35 -5.15 3.67
CA THR A 6 18.91 -5.33 3.87
C THR A 6 18.58 -6.82 4.06
N PRO A 7 17.39 -7.17 4.59
CA PRO A 7 16.98 -8.57 4.73
C PRO A 7 17.12 -9.39 3.45
N CYS A 8 16.62 -8.88 2.31
CA CYS A 8 16.74 -9.57 1.02
C CYS A 8 18.21 -9.77 0.60
N GLN A 9 19.04 -8.74 0.76
CA GLN A 9 20.46 -8.83 0.37
C GLN A 9 21.22 -9.86 1.20
N GLN A 10 20.91 -9.93 2.50
CA GLN A 10 21.49 -10.94 3.39
C GLN A 10 21.06 -12.36 2.97
N GLU A 11 19.75 -12.59 2.80
CA GLU A 11 19.23 -13.90 2.38
C GLU A 11 19.75 -14.32 1.00
N ASN A 12 19.92 -13.37 0.07
CA ASN A 12 20.51 -13.63 -1.23
C ASN A 12 21.95 -14.16 -1.11
N LEU A 13 22.78 -13.49 -0.30
CA LEU A 13 24.17 -13.91 -0.07
C LEU A 13 24.24 -15.30 0.56
N GLU A 14 23.45 -15.54 1.60
CA GLU A 14 23.37 -16.84 2.27
C GLU A 14 22.93 -17.96 1.32
N ALA A 15 21.95 -17.69 0.43
CA ALA A 15 21.47 -18.65 -0.56
C ALA A 15 22.48 -18.91 -1.68
N VAL A 16 23.24 -17.89 -2.11
CA VAL A 16 24.28 -18.02 -3.13
C VAL A 16 25.50 -18.79 -2.61
N GLU A 17 25.83 -18.61 -1.33
CA GLU A 17 26.92 -19.35 -0.66
C GLU A 17 26.53 -20.78 -0.27
N SER A 18 25.25 -21.13 -0.38
CA SER A 18 24.77 -22.49 -0.12
C SER A 18 25.32 -23.49 -1.12
N GLU A 19 25.86 -24.61 -0.62
CA GLU A 19 26.33 -25.73 -1.45
C GLU A 19 25.17 -26.60 -2.00
N LEU A 20 23.93 -26.30 -1.62
CA LEU A 20 22.76 -27.06 -2.04
C LEU A 20 22.32 -26.66 -3.46
N VAL A 21 22.37 -27.61 -4.39
CA VAL A 21 21.98 -27.39 -5.79
C VAL A 21 20.47 -27.20 -5.89
N GLY A 22 20.07 -26.08 -6.50
CA GLY A 22 18.68 -25.77 -6.81
C GLY A 22 17.90 -25.18 -5.64
N VAL A 23 18.59 -24.56 -4.69
CA VAL A 23 17.98 -23.69 -3.68
C VAL A 23 17.33 -22.46 -4.31
N TYR A 24 16.34 -21.95 -3.59
CA TYR A 24 15.77 -20.64 -3.85
C TYR A 24 16.79 -19.57 -3.52
N ILE A 25 17.04 -18.67 -4.48
CA ILE A 25 17.85 -17.47 -4.27
C ILE A 25 16.91 -16.28 -4.39
N PRO A 26 16.62 -15.52 -3.32
CA PRO A 26 15.69 -14.40 -3.39
C PRO A 26 16.24 -13.30 -4.30
N GLN A 27 15.36 -12.72 -5.12
CA GLN A 27 15.72 -11.65 -6.04
C GLN A 27 15.48 -10.27 -5.39
N CYS A 28 16.51 -9.43 -5.35
CA CYS A 28 16.43 -8.10 -4.73
C CYS A 28 16.47 -6.98 -5.78
N LEU A 29 15.86 -5.84 -5.45
CA LEU A 29 16.00 -4.59 -6.19
C LEU A 29 17.32 -3.90 -5.83
N GLU A 30 17.68 -2.86 -6.59
CA GLU A 30 18.94 -2.11 -6.40
C GLU A 30 19.03 -1.43 -5.03
N ASP A 31 17.90 -1.01 -4.47
CA ASP A 31 17.76 -0.45 -3.13
C ASP A 31 17.67 -1.52 -2.01
N GLY A 32 17.80 -2.80 -2.36
CA GLY A 32 17.92 -3.91 -1.40
C GLY A 32 16.60 -4.49 -0.89
N ARG A 33 15.45 -3.92 -1.24
CA ARG A 33 14.13 -4.54 -1.01
C ARG A 33 13.92 -5.76 -1.91
N TYR A 34 12.97 -6.63 -1.56
CA TYR A 34 12.58 -7.75 -2.42
C TYR A 34 12.00 -7.25 -3.75
N GLN A 35 12.34 -7.95 -4.84
CA GLN A 35 11.62 -7.80 -6.10
C GLN A 35 10.18 -8.31 -5.89
N PRO A 36 9.15 -7.55 -6.32
CA PRO A 36 7.76 -7.97 -6.15
C PRO A 36 7.43 -9.32 -6.79
N LEU A 37 8.13 -9.66 -7.88
CA LEU A 37 8.08 -10.97 -8.51
C LEU A 37 9.29 -11.76 -8.04
N GLN A 38 9.02 -12.92 -7.45
CA GLN A 38 10.03 -13.92 -7.10
C GLN A 38 9.84 -15.14 -7.97
N CYS A 39 10.95 -15.74 -8.39
CA CYS A 39 10.96 -16.96 -9.18
C CYS A 39 11.97 -17.94 -8.61
N HIS A 40 11.62 -19.23 -8.64
CA HIS A 40 12.49 -20.34 -8.30
C HIS A 40 12.94 -21.05 -9.57
N PRO A 41 14.13 -20.77 -10.12
CA PRO A 41 14.53 -21.25 -11.43
C PRO A 41 14.54 -22.78 -11.54
N SER A 42 14.89 -23.48 -10.45
CA SER A 42 15.00 -24.94 -10.42
C SER A 42 13.67 -25.67 -10.39
N THR A 43 12.58 -25.02 -9.99
CA THR A 43 11.23 -25.63 -9.96
C THR A 43 10.31 -25.01 -11.01
N GLY A 44 10.63 -23.80 -11.51
CA GLY A 44 9.83 -23.07 -12.49
C GLY A 44 8.61 -22.36 -11.89
N TYR A 45 8.51 -22.25 -10.57
CA TYR A 45 7.46 -21.47 -9.91
C TYR A 45 7.86 -20.00 -9.82
N CYS A 46 6.88 -19.12 -9.99
CA CYS A 46 7.00 -17.71 -9.67
C CYS A 46 5.80 -17.29 -8.82
N TRP A 47 6.02 -16.40 -7.84
CA TRP A 47 5.01 -15.86 -6.93
C TRP A 47 5.27 -14.38 -6.69
N CYS A 48 4.27 -13.68 -6.14
CA CYS A 48 4.49 -12.30 -5.71
C CYS A 48 4.82 -12.26 -4.23
N VAL A 49 5.69 -11.33 -3.84
CA VAL A 49 6.01 -11.04 -2.44
C VAL A 49 5.78 -9.57 -2.11
N ASP A 50 5.57 -9.30 -0.83
CA ASP A 50 5.51 -7.94 -0.31
C ASP A 50 6.91 -7.34 -0.05
N GLN A 51 6.98 -6.21 0.66
CA GLN A 51 8.25 -5.55 0.97
C GLN A 51 9.13 -6.29 1.99
N TYR A 52 8.56 -7.22 2.75
CA TYR A 52 9.25 -8.05 3.74
C TYR A 52 9.64 -9.42 3.18
N GLY A 53 9.19 -9.77 1.97
CA GLY A 53 9.45 -11.06 1.34
C GLY A 53 8.33 -12.08 1.57
N ASP A 54 7.23 -11.67 2.21
CA ASP A 54 6.09 -12.55 2.48
C ASP A 54 5.26 -12.78 1.21
N VAL A 55 4.84 -14.02 0.99
CA VAL A 55 4.08 -14.41 -0.20
C VAL A 55 2.70 -13.75 -0.19
N VAL A 56 2.33 -13.12 -1.30
CA VAL A 56 0.99 -12.58 -1.51
C VAL A 56 0.04 -13.72 -1.84
N GLU A 57 -1.06 -13.85 -1.09
CA GLU A 57 -2.07 -14.89 -1.31
C GLU A 57 -2.57 -14.93 -2.76
N ASP A 58 -2.97 -16.09 -3.28
CA ASP A 58 -3.45 -16.29 -4.66
C ASP A 58 -2.46 -15.89 -5.77
N THR A 59 -1.14 -15.89 -5.50
CA THR A 59 -0.10 -15.64 -6.52
C THR A 59 0.76 -16.85 -6.85
N GLU A 60 0.57 -17.95 -6.14
CA GLU A 60 1.17 -19.25 -6.46
C GLU A 60 0.44 -19.88 -7.65
N LEU A 61 0.92 -19.59 -8.85
CA LEU A 61 0.38 -20.13 -10.10
C LEU A 61 1.11 -21.43 -10.51
N ASP A 62 0.53 -22.15 -11.48
CA ASP A 62 1.16 -23.34 -12.06
C ASP A 62 2.56 -23.03 -12.64
N ARG A 63 3.41 -24.05 -12.75
CA ARG A 63 4.78 -23.92 -13.26
C ARG A 63 4.81 -23.25 -14.63
N GLY A 64 5.68 -22.27 -14.79
CA GLY A 64 5.84 -21.50 -16.02
C GLY A 64 4.81 -20.38 -16.19
N MET A 65 3.88 -20.17 -15.26
CA MET A 65 3.05 -18.99 -15.21
C MET A 65 3.77 -17.85 -14.48
N MET A 66 3.70 -16.65 -15.04
CA MET A 66 4.28 -15.45 -14.42
C MET A 66 3.13 -14.59 -13.87
N PRO A 67 3.01 -14.44 -12.54
CA PRO A 67 1.97 -13.60 -11.96
C PRO A 67 2.23 -12.12 -12.28
N ASN A 68 1.17 -11.37 -12.51
CA ASN A 68 1.28 -9.93 -12.70
C ASN A 68 1.39 -9.22 -11.33
N CYS A 69 2.62 -9.16 -10.83
CA CYS A 69 2.90 -8.52 -9.55
C CYS A 69 2.81 -6.99 -9.60
N GLU A 70 2.78 -6.35 -10.78
CA GLU A 70 2.60 -4.89 -10.89
C GLU A 70 1.20 -4.44 -10.49
N VAL A 71 0.16 -5.21 -10.84
CA VAL A 71 -1.22 -4.91 -10.40
C VAL A 71 -1.33 -5.11 -8.89
N ARG A 72 -0.75 -6.18 -8.34
CA ARG A 72 -0.78 -6.50 -6.91
C ARG A 72 0.06 -5.55 -6.07
N HIS A 73 1.21 -5.13 -6.57
CA HIS A 73 2.06 -4.13 -5.92
C HIS A 73 1.50 -2.70 -6.11
N ARG A 74 0.57 -2.47 -7.03
CA ARG A 74 -0.25 -1.25 -7.13
C ARG A 74 -1.44 -1.27 -6.17
N MET A 75 -1.91 -2.47 -5.79
CA MET A 75 -2.83 -2.68 -4.66
C MET A 75 -2.09 -2.54 -3.30
N MET A 76 -0.81 -2.94 -3.21
CA MET A 76 0.02 -2.77 -2.00
C MET A 76 0.76 -1.43 -1.88
N LYS A 77 1.10 -0.74 -2.99
CA LYS A 77 1.53 0.68 -2.98
C LYS A 77 0.29 1.56 -2.92
N CYS A 78 -0.25 1.72 -1.72
CA CYS A 78 -1.27 2.72 -1.41
C CYS A 78 -2.60 2.54 -2.17
N GLU A 79 -3.16 1.33 -2.21
CA GLU A 79 -4.62 1.23 -2.21
C GLU A 79 -5.13 1.35 -0.77
N THR A 80 -4.99 2.55 -0.24
CA THR A 80 -5.58 2.92 1.04
C THR A 80 -7.11 2.92 0.90
N LYS A 81 -7.81 2.60 1.99
CA LYS A 81 -9.29 2.65 2.08
C LYS A 81 -9.87 3.93 1.45
N CYS A 82 -9.20 5.08 1.61
CA CYS A 82 -9.61 6.34 1.00
C CYS A 82 -9.57 6.32 -0.54
N ARG A 83 -8.48 5.82 -1.15
CA ARG A 83 -8.33 5.86 -2.62
C ARG A 83 -9.34 4.95 -3.29
N GLN A 84 -9.57 3.76 -2.73
CA GLN A 84 -10.60 2.85 -3.20
C GLN A 84 -12.00 3.47 -3.05
N ALA A 85 -12.34 3.99 -1.86
CA ALA A 85 -13.62 4.65 -1.61
C ALA A 85 -13.85 5.86 -2.54
N ARG A 86 -12.78 6.59 -2.90
CA ARG A 86 -12.84 7.68 -3.88
C ARG A 86 -13.18 7.18 -5.27
N LEU A 87 -12.51 6.14 -5.75
CA LEU A 87 -12.77 5.56 -7.08
C LEU A 87 -14.20 5.01 -7.17
N GLU A 88 -14.66 4.29 -6.14
CA GLU A 88 -16.02 3.76 -6.06
C GLU A 88 -17.07 4.89 -6.07
N ALA A 89 -16.84 5.95 -5.29
CA ALA A 89 -17.73 7.11 -5.27
C ALA A 89 -17.77 7.85 -6.61
N GLN A 90 -16.64 7.93 -7.32
CA GLN A 90 -16.55 8.56 -8.64
C GLN A 90 -17.14 7.69 -9.77
N ALA A 91 -17.04 6.38 -9.66
CA ALA A 91 -17.65 5.43 -10.60
C ALA A 91 -19.18 5.33 -10.41
N SER A 92 -19.70 5.78 -9.27
CA SER A 92 -21.13 5.82 -8.99
C SER A 92 -21.85 6.83 -9.88
N ALA A 93 -22.97 6.44 -10.47
CA ALA A 93 -23.87 7.36 -11.19
C ALA A 93 -24.69 8.28 -10.26
N MET A 94 -24.52 8.17 -8.93
CA MET A 94 -25.25 8.97 -7.95
C MET A 94 -24.70 10.40 -7.88
N ILE A 95 -25.39 11.32 -8.53
CA ILE A 95 -25.06 12.75 -8.50
C ILE A 95 -25.12 13.28 -7.06
N GLY A 96 -24.08 14.03 -6.67
CA GLY A 96 -24.01 14.65 -5.34
C GLY A 96 -23.56 13.70 -4.23
N ARG A 97 -23.13 12.47 -4.55
CA ARG A 97 -22.52 11.57 -3.57
C ARG A 97 -21.23 12.17 -3.01
N TYR A 98 -20.98 11.89 -1.73
CA TYR A 98 -19.70 12.18 -1.08
C TYR A 98 -18.54 11.48 -1.79
N VAL A 99 -17.48 12.24 -2.09
CA VAL A 99 -16.22 11.71 -2.61
C VAL A 99 -15.13 12.06 -1.59
N PRO A 100 -14.50 11.06 -0.95
CA PRO A 100 -13.48 11.32 0.06
C PRO A 100 -12.25 12.00 -0.52
N GLN A 101 -11.67 12.92 0.26
CA GLN A 101 -10.42 13.59 -0.05
C GLN A 101 -9.25 12.82 0.52
N CYS A 102 -8.35 12.37 -0.36
CA CYS A 102 -7.15 11.62 0.02
C CYS A 102 -5.89 12.49 -0.14
N THR A 103 -4.86 12.17 0.62
CA THR A 103 -3.50 12.67 0.45
C THR A 103 -2.83 12.00 -0.77
N GLU A 104 -1.63 12.44 -1.15
CA GLU A 104 -0.92 11.89 -2.32
C GLU A 104 -0.48 10.44 -2.12
N ASP A 105 -0.10 10.11 -0.89
CA ASP A 105 0.19 8.77 -0.37
C ASP A 105 -1.08 7.95 -0.08
N GLY A 106 -2.25 8.48 -0.44
CA GLY A 106 -3.52 7.77 -0.41
C GLY A 106 -4.28 7.83 0.90
N ARG A 107 -3.71 8.26 2.03
CA ARG A 107 -4.44 8.32 3.31
C ARG A 107 -5.62 9.30 3.26
N TYR A 108 -6.54 9.20 4.22
CA TYR A 108 -7.57 10.23 4.38
C TYR A 108 -6.91 11.55 4.75
N ARG A 109 -7.35 12.64 4.10
CA ARG A 109 -7.05 13.97 4.62
C ARG A 109 -7.80 14.14 5.94
N PRO A 110 -7.17 14.66 7.00
CA PRO A 110 -7.86 14.87 8.28
C PRO A 110 -9.12 15.71 8.15
N LEU A 111 -9.09 16.73 7.28
CA LEU A 111 -10.28 17.47 6.89
C LEU A 111 -10.98 16.83 5.68
N GLN A 112 -12.24 16.46 5.85
CA GLN A 112 -13.13 16.00 4.79
C GLN A 112 -14.25 17.00 4.55
N CYS A 113 -14.64 17.18 3.29
CA CYS A 113 -15.71 18.09 2.91
C CYS A 113 -16.64 17.48 1.87
N HIS A 114 -17.94 17.64 2.04
CA HIS A 114 -18.94 17.16 1.11
C HIS A 114 -19.35 18.26 0.14
N SER A 115 -18.74 18.30 -1.05
CA SER A 115 -18.92 19.40 -2.02
C SER A 115 -20.39 19.68 -2.39
N SER A 116 -21.26 18.66 -2.39
CA SER A 116 -22.67 18.85 -2.76
C SER A 116 -23.56 19.37 -1.62
N THR A 117 -23.14 19.28 -0.36
CA THR A 117 -23.95 19.71 0.80
C THR A 117 -23.28 20.84 1.58
N GLY A 118 -21.97 21.06 1.36
CA GLY A 118 -21.17 22.09 2.00
C GLY A 118 -20.68 21.73 3.41
N TYR A 119 -21.04 20.57 3.95
CA TYR A 119 -20.60 20.13 5.28
C TYR A 119 -19.13 19.70 5.26
N CYS A 120 -18.40 20.00 6.32
CA CYS A 120 -17.04 19.51 6.55
C CYS A 120 -16.94 18.86 7.93
N TRP A 121 -16.00 17.93 8.11
CA TRP A 121 -15.74 17.23 9.38
C TRP A 121 -14.28 16.76 9.43
N CYS A 122 -13.81 16.43 10.63
CA CYS A 122 -12.51 15.80 10.79
C CYS A 122 -12.65 14.27 10.80
N VAL A 123 -11.66 13.58 10.27
CA VAL A 123 -11.56 12.11 10.28
C VAL A 123 -10.22 11.64 10.83
N ASP A 124 -10.19 10.40 11.33
CA ASP A 124 -8.98 9.71 11.73
C ASP A 124 -8.24 9.04 10.54
N GLU A 125 -7.19 8.27 10.83
CA GLU A 125 -6.41 7.54 9.83
C GLU A 125 -7.23 6.51 9.03
N LEU A 126 -8.29 5.95 9.63
CA LEU A 126 -9.16 4.96 9.02
C LEU A 126 -10.29 5.60 8.21
N GLY A 127 -10.44 6.92 8.31
CA GLY A 127 -11.50 7.70 7.67
C GLY A 127 -12.78 7.80 8.50
N GLU A 128 -12.73 7.42 9.78
CA GLU A 128 -13.87 7.51 10.69
C GLU A 128 -14.06 8.96 11.15
N THR A 129 -15.32 9.41 11.20
CA THR A 129 -15.63 10.78 11.60
C THR A 129 -15.39 10.98 13.09
N ILE A 130 -14.64 12.02 13.43
CA ILE A 130 -14.41 12.41 14.81
C ILE A 130 -15.65 13.14 15.34
N GLU A 131 -16.23 12.65 16.43
CA GLU A 131 -17.44 13.23 17.00
C GLU A 131 -17.25 14.70 17.40
N GLY A 132 -18.30 15.50 17.20
CA GLY A 132 -18.27 16.94 17.50
C GLY A 132 -17.55 17.81 16.48
N THR A 133 -16.90 17.24 15.46
CA THR A 133 -16.16 18.02 14.44
C THR A 133 -16.98 18.39 13.21
N LYS A 134 -18.18 17.82 13.06
CA LYS A 134 -19.05 18.08 11.91
C LYS A 134 -19.57 19.51 11.91
N ALA A 135 -19.09 20.30 10.97
CA ALA A 135 -19.46 21.69 10.78
C ALA A 135 -20.53 21.83 9.69
N GLY A 136 -21.41 22.82 9.86
CA GLY A 136 -22.47 23.14 8.91
C GLY A 136 -21.96 23.68 7.56
N PRO A 137 -22.86 23.89 6.59
CA PRO A 137 -22.48 24.38 5.26
C PRO A 137 -21.67 25.68 5.31
N GLY A 138 -20.49 25.68 4.70
CA GLY A 138 -19.60 26.85 4.65
C GLY A 138 -18.75 27.07 5.90
N MET A 139 -18.86 26.20 6.91
CA MET A 139 -18.00 26.19 8.09
C MET A 139 -16.93 25.11 7.92
N VAL A 140 -15.68 25.43 8.24
CA VAL A 140 -14.55 24.50 8.18
C VAL A 140 -14.01 24.29 9.60
N PRO A 141 -14.04 23.06 10.16
CA PRO A 141 -13.44 22.78 11.47
C PRO A 141 -11.91 22.82 11.38
N SER A 142 -11.23 23.20 12.47
CA SER A 142 -9.79 22.95 12.60
C SER A 142 -9.58 21.49 12.98
N CYS A 143 -8.72 20.81 12.23
CA CYS A 143 -8.33 19.42 12.49
C CYS A 143 -6.87 19.32 12.96
N ASP A 144 -6.28 20.43 13.43
CA ASP A 144 -4.85 20.54 13.74
C ASP A 144 -4.42 19.67 14.93
N GLU A 145 -5.35 19.42 15.87
CA GLU A 145 -5.15 18.52 17.01
C GLU A 145 -5.00 17.04 16.59
N PHE A 146 -5.35 16.73 15.34
CA PHE A 146 -5.23 15.43 14.70
C PHE A 146 -4.26 15.52 13.52
N LEU A 147 -3.10 16.16 13.70
CA LEU A 147 -1.99 16.18 12.73
C LEU A 147 -0.68 15.62 13.33
N GLY A 148 -0.73 15.14 14.58
CA GLY A 148 0.44 15.03 15.45
C GLY A 148 1.35 13.82 15.27
N ASN A 149 1.01 12.80 14.46
CA ASN A 149 1.94 11.67 14.27
C ASN A 149 1.65 10.80 13.04
N TYR A 150 1.49 11.41 11.86
CA TYR A 150 1.10 10.67 10.65
C TYR A 150 2.18 10.70 9.56
N GLY A 151 3.37 10.24 9.93
CA GLY A 151 4.36 9.80 8.97
C GLY A 151 4.17 8.32 8.67
N CYS A 152 4.04 7.94 7.39
CA CYS A 152 4.58 6.65 7.00
C CYS A 152 6.10 6.77 7.21
N PHE A 153 6.64 6.09 8.21
CA PHE A 153 8.07 5.91 8.31
C PHE A 153 8.49 5.08 7.09
N LEU A 154 9.25 5.74 6.21
CA LEU A 154 9.99 5.11 5.11
C LEU A 154 11.04 4.16 5.68
#